data_AF-A0A7K0L5P2-F1
#
_entry.id   AF-A0A7K0L5P2-F1
#
_cell.length_a   1.000
_cell.length_b   1.000
_cell.length_c   1.000
_cell.angle_alpha   90.00
_cell.angle_beta   90.00
_cell.angle_gamma   90.00
#
_symmetry.space_group_name_H-M   'P 1'
#
loop_
_entity.id
_entity.type
_entity.pdbx_description
1 polymer ?
#
loop_
_entity_poly.entity_id
_entity_poly.type
_entity_poly.pdbx_seq_one_letter_code
_entity_poly.pdbx_strand_id
1 'polypeptide(L)'
;TVEGLPAITALIADGISVNVTIIFSVERYQEVLNAFMDGLEERLANGKPVNEIHSVASFFISRVDSEVDSHLKALSEPNAASLLGKAAIANARLAYQEFITVRASARWQLLSKNGAHIQRPLWASTGVKDKAYDDTRYVIELIGPDTVNTMPQGTLDAVKDHGVSRGDALTPNIKNAVADLAALKAVGISMVEVAIKLEREGIDKFVAPWIELIETVKKVASN
;
A
#
# COMPACT_ATOMS: atom_id res chain seq x y z
N THR A 1 -4.95 -0.02 -10.75
CA THR A 1 -4.76 0.33 -12.17
C THR A 1 -5.32 1.72 -12.43
N VAL A 2 -4.96 2.33 -13.56
CA VAL A 2 -5.46 3.67 -13.95
C VAL A 2 -6.98 3.65 -14.13
N GLU A 3 -7.51 2.61 -14.76
CA GLU A 3 -8.94 2.44 -15.07
C GLU A 3 -9.78 2.25 -13.80
N GLY A 4 -9.17 1.78 -12.72
CA GLY A 4 -9.83 1.66 -11.42
C GLY A 4 -10.06 3.00 -10.71
N LEU A 5 -9.28 4.04 -11.04
CA LEU A 5 -9.40 5.36 -10.39
C LEU A 5 -10.79 5.99 -10.56
N PRO A 6 -11.35 6.15 -11.78
CA PRO A 6 -12.70 6.69 -11.93
C PRO A 6 -13.78 5.79 -11.31
N ALA A 7 -13.56 4.47 -11.25
CA ALA A 7 -14.47 3.55 -10.58
C ALA A 7 -14.48 3.77 -9.06
N ILE A 8 -13.33 4.06 -8.44
CA ILE A 8 -13.25 4.42 -7.02
C ILE A 8 -14.08 5.67 -6.75
N THR A 9 -13.89 6.73 -7.55
CA THR A 9 -14.67 7.97 -7.42
C THR A 9 -16.16 7.72 -7.51
N ALA A 10 -16.62 7.01 -8.54
CA ALA A 10 -18.04 6.71 -8.74
C ALA A 10 -18.65 5.90 -7.58
N LEU A 11 -17.96 4.85 -7.12
CA LEU A 11 -18.42 4.03 -6.01
C LEU A 11 -18.51 4.82 -4.70
N ILE A 12 -17.52 5.67 -4.42
CA ILE A 12 -17.53 6.53 -3.24
C ILE A 12 -18.66 7.57 -3.35
N ALA A 13 -18.89 8.16 -4.53
CA ALA A 13 -20.00 9.07 -4.77
C ALA A 13 -21.37 8.41 -4.52
N ASP A 14 -21.50 7.14 -4.89
CA ASP A 14 -22.68 6.30 -4.61
C ASP A 14 -22.81 5.89 -3.14
N GLY A 15 -21.77 6.09 -2.34
CA GLY A 15 -21.77 5.80 -0.90
C GLY A 15 -21.30 4.40 -0.54
N ILE A 16 -20.60 3.74 -1.47
CA ILE A 16 -20.05 2.41 -1.29
C ILE A 16 -18.67 2.52 -0.65
N SER A 17 -18.44 1.78 0.42
CA SER A 17 -17.11 1.67 1.04
C SER A 17 -16.17 0.83 0.18
N VAL A 18 -14.96 1.32 -0.08
CA VAL A 18 -14.02 0.71 -1.04
C VAL A 18 -12.70 0.36 -0.37
N ASN A 19 -12.23 -0.89 -0.54
CA ASN A 19 -10.84 -1.26 -0.36
C ASN A 19 -10.12 -1.14 -1.71
N VAL A 20 -9.26 -0.14 -1.85
CA VAL A 20 -8.43 0.02 -3.05
C VAL A 20 -7.22 -0.87 -2.92
N THR A 21 -6.88 -1.64 -3.95
CA THR A 21 -5.80 -2.64 -3.89
C THR A 21 -4.81 -2.52 -5.04
N ILE A 22 -3.69 -3.25 -4.91
CA ILE A 22 -2.57 -3.29 -5.87
C ILE A 22 -1.95 -1.89 -6.04
N ILE A 23 -1.54 -1.28 -4.92
CA ILE A 23 -0.80 -0.01 -4.92
C ILE A 23 0.67 -0.31 -4.59
N PHE A 24 1.58 0.07 -5.47
CA PHE A 24 3.03 -0.14 -5.30
C PHE A 24 3.86 1.14 -5.30
N SER A 25 3.30 2.25 -5.79
CA SER A 25 4.00 3.54 -5.88
C SER A 25 3.28 4.63 -5.10
N VAL A 26 4.05 5.61 -4.64
CA VAL A 26 3.55 6.81 -3.97
C VAL A 26 2.68 7.63 -4.93
N GLU A 27 3.07 7.71 -6.21
CA GLU A 27 2.33 8.41 -7.25
C GLU A 27 0.93 7.79 -7.43
N ARG A 28 0.84 6.46 -7.54
CA ARG A 28 -0.47 5.78 -7.61
C ARG A 28 -1.27 6.00 -6.33
N TYR A 29 -0.61 6.03 -5.17
CA TYR A 29 -1.30 6.29 -3.91
C TYR A 29 -1.91 7.71 -3.86
N GLN A 30 -1.20 8.73 -4.36
CA GLN A 30 -1.73 10.09 -4.49
C GLN A 30 -2.96 10.13 -5.38
N GLU A 31 -2.92 9.45 -6.53
CA GLU A 31 -4.07 9.35 -7.44
C GLU A 31 -5.28 8.67 -6.77
N VAL A 32 -5.04 7.62 -5.97
CA VAL A 32 -6.07 6.93 -5.20
C VAL A 32 -6.70 7.83 -4.13
N LEU A 33 -5.88 8.60 -3.40
CA LEU A 33 -6.37 9.57 -2.41
C LEU A 33 -7.20 10.68 -3.08
N ASN A 34 -6.77 11.15 -4.26
CA ASN A 34 -7.52 12.13 -5.04
C ASN A 34 -8.86 11.56 -5.49
N ALA A 35 -8.88 10.37 -6.10
CA ALA A 35 -10.12 9.72 -6.55
C ALA A 35 -11.12 9.49 -5.40
N PHE A 36 -10.61 9.14 -4.21
CA PHE A 36 -11.42 9.03 -3.00
C PHE A 36 -12.03 10.38 -2.57
N MET A 37 -11.23 11.45 -2.53
CA MET A 37 -11.74 12.79 -2.18
C MET A 37 -12.72 13.32 -3.23
N ASP A 38 -12.44 13.11 -4.52
CA ASP A 38 -13.35 13.49 -5.62
C ASP A 38 -14.75 12.87 -5.42
N GLY A 39 -14.80 11.59 -5.06
CA GLY A 39 -16.08 10.89 -4.84
C GLY A 39 -16.85 11.44 -3.63
N LEU A 40 -16.13 11.79 -2.54
CA LEU A 40 -16.76 12.41 -1.37
C LEU A 40 -17.29 13.82 -1.70
N GLU A 41 -16.54 14.60 -2.47
CA GLU A 41 -16.93 15.94 -2.91
C GLU A 41 -18.17 15.89 -3.82
N GLU A 42 -18.19 14.98 -4.80
CA GLU A 42 -19.35 14.75 -5.65
C GLU A 42 -20.58 14.37 -4.83
N ARG A 43 -20.42 13.49 -3.85
CA ARG A 43 -21.52 13.08 -2.98
C ARG A 43 -22.10 14.23 -2.17
N LEU A 44 -21.23 15.06 -1.56
CA LEU A 44 -21.66 16.24 -0.81
C LEU A 44 -22.33 17.27 -1.71
N ALA A 45 -21.81 17.51 -2.91
CA ALA A 45 -22.42 18.41 -3.89
C ALA A 45 -23.84 17.96 -4.27
N ASN A 46 -24.09 16.65 -4.25
CA ASN A 46 -25.42 16.04 -4.45
C ASN A 46 -26.28 16.02 -3.18
N GLY A 47 -25.87 16.68 -2.09
CA GLY A 47 -26.63 16.77 -0.83
C GLY A 47 -26.74 15.45 -0.06
N LYS A 48 -25.89 14.46 -0.35
CA LYS A 48 -25.91 13.15 0.29
C LYS A 48 -24.88 13.07 1.44
N PRO A 49 -25.17 12.31 2.52
CA PRO A 49 -24.26 12.20 3.66
C PRO A 49 -23.03 11.36 3.33
N VAL A 50 -21.89 11.67 3.97
CA VAL A 50 -20.59 10.99 3.78
C VAL A 50 -20.08 10.25 5.02
N ASN A 51 -20.82 10.31 6.13
CA ASN A 51 -20.42 9.82 7.45
C ASN A 51 -20.53 8.30 7.63
N GLU A 52 -20.96 7.56 6.62
CA GLU A 52 -21.01 6.08 6.65
C GLU A 52 -20.01 5.45 5.66
N ILE A 53 -19.24 6.27 4.94
CA ILE A 53 -18.31 5.79 3.93
C ILE A 53 -16.95 5.56 4.57
N HIS A 54 -16.43 4.35 4.43
CA HIS A 54 -15.10 3.98 4.83
C HIS A 54 -14.26 3.54 3.63
N SER A 55 -12.98 3.82 3.68
CA SER A 55 -12.06 3.33 2.67
C SER A 55 -10.68 3.02 3.27
N VAL A 56 -9.98 2.09 2.63
CA VAL A 56 -8.58 1.77 2.88
C VAL A 56 -7.85 1.68 1.55
N ALA A 57 -6.57 2.05 1.54
CA ALA A 57 -5.69 1.93 0.38
C ALA A 57 -4.60 0.90 0.66
N SER A 58 -4.76 -0.29 0.09
CA SER A 58 -3.88 -1.44 0.26
C SER A 58 -2.58 -1.26 -0.53
N PHE A 59 -1.56 -0.76 0.17
CA PHE A 59 -0.20 -0.54 -0.30
C PHE A 59 0.68 -1.76 -0.03
N PHE A 60 1.25 -2.34 -1.09
CA PHE A 60 1.93 -3.64 -1.02
C PHE A 60 3.39 -3.50 -0.59
N ILE A 61 3.81 -4.34 0.35
CA ILE A 61 5.12 -4.25 1.01
C ILE A 61 6.11 -5.28 0.46
N SER A 62 6.00 -6.55 0.85
CA SER A 62 7.09 -7.54 0.67
C SER A 62 7.52 -7.78 -0.77
N ARG A 63 6.61 -7.55 -1.73
CA ARG A 63 6.89 -7.72 -3.17
C ARG A 63 7.91 -6.70 -3.68
N VAL A 64 7.95 -5.51 -3.08
CA VAL A 64 8.90 -4.45 -3.43
C VAL A 64 10.32 -4.86 -3.06
N ASP A 65 10.54 -5.31 -1.82
CA ASP A 65 11.87 -5.78 -1.40
C ASP A 65 12.30 -7.00 -2.23
N SER A 66 11.39 -7.95 -2.51
CA SER A 66 11.75 -9.15 -3.30
C SER A 66 12.27 -8.78 -4.69
N GLU A 67 11.64 -7.80 -5.34
CA GLU A 67 12.03 -7.29 -6.66
C GLU A 67 13.33 -6.49 -6.58
N VAL A 68 13.40 -5.52 -5.67
CA VAL A 68 14.56 -4.63 -5.54
C VAL A 68 15.80 -5.39 -5.08
N ASP A 69 15.67 -6.30 -4.12
CA ASP A 69 16.79 -7.10 -3.64
C ASP A 69 17.33 -8.03 -4.73
N SER A 70 16.46 -8.55 -5.61
CA SER A 70 16.91 -9.32 -6.77
C SER A 70 17.77 -8.48 -7.72
N HIS A 71 17.39 -7.22 -7.95
CA HIS A 71 18.19 -6.30 -8.77
C HIS A 71 19.50 -5.94 -8.07
N LEU A 72 19.46 -5.57 -6.79
CA LEU A 72 20.65 -5.22 -6.01
C LEU A 72 21.67 -6.37 -5.96
N LYS A 73 21.21 -7.62 -5.78
CA LYS A 73 22.08 -8.82 -5.77
C LYS A 73 22.74 -9.08 -7.13
N ALA A 74 22.18 -8.58 -8.23
CA ALA A 74 22.73 -8.71 -9.57
C ALA A 74 23.69 -7.56 -9.95
N LEU A 75 23.76 -6.48 -9.16
CA LEU A 75 24.67 -5.36 -9.41
C LEU A 75 26.09 -5.70 -8.94
N SER A 76 27.08 -5.33 -9.75
CA SER A 76 28.49 -5.32 -9.35
C SER A 76 28.87 -4.01 -8.65
N GLU A 77 28.00 -3.51 -7.76
CA GLU A 77 28.15 -2.24 -7.04
C GLU A 77 28.48 -2.50 -5.55
N PRO A 78 29.61 -2.01 -5.01
CA PRO A 78 30.04 -2.31 -3.64
C PRO A 78 29.01 -1.96 -2.56
N ASN A 79 28.20 -0.92 -2.80
CA ASN A 79 27.22 -0.42 -1.84
C ASN A 79 25.85 -1.12 -1.96
N ALA A 80 25.61 -1.92 -3.00
CA ALA A 80 24.28 -2.51 -3.25
C ALA A 80 23.82 -3.44 -2.11
N ALA A 81 24.73 -4.23 -1.53
CA ALA A 81 24.41 -5.13 -0.42
C ALA A 81 23.89 -4.39 0.82
N SER A 82 24.35 -3.16 1.07
CA SER A 82 23.91 -2.35 2.21
C SER A 82 22.49 -1.79 2.07
N LEU A 83 21.90 -1.90 0.87
CA LEU A 83 20.57 -1.39 0.54
C LEU A 83 19.48 -2.48 0.55
N LEU A 84 19.89 -3.74 0.75
CA LEU A 84 18.97 -4.88 0.79
C LEU A 84 17.91 -4.71 1.87
N GLY A 85 16.66 -5.00 1.50
CA GLY A 85 15.50 -4.98 2.38
C GLY A 85 15.04 -3.56 2.77
N LYS A 86 15.60 -2.49 2.20
CA LYS A 86 15.23 -1.12 2.57
C LYS A 86 14.06 -0.56 1.78
N ALA A 87 13.88 -1.02 0.55
CA ALA A 87 13.02 -0.39 -0.44
C ALA A 87 11.55 -0.35 -0.01
N ALA A 88 11.00 -1.47 0.46
CA ALA A 88 9.58 -1.60 0.78
C ALA A 88 9.17 -0.69 1.95
N ILE A 89 9.96 -0.68 3.03
CA ILE A 89 9.68 0.14 4.21
C ILE A 89 9.87 1.62 3.89
N ALA A 90 10.91 1.98 3.15
CA ALA A 90 11.13 3.37 2.73
C ALA A 90 9.98 3.87 1.84
N ASN A 91 9.55 3.07 0.86
CA ASN A 91 8.42 3.38 -0.01
C ASN A 91 7.11 3.57 0.78
N ALA A 92 6.81 2.67 1.72
CA ALA A 92 5.62 2.79 2.57
C ALA A 92 5.65 4.01 3.50
N ARG A 93 6.82 4.39 4.02
CA ARG A 93 6.99 5.63 4.82
C ARG A 93 6.73 6.88 3.99
N LEU A 94 7.12 6.90 2.70
CA LEU A 94 6.76 8.01 1.81
C LEU A 94 5.27 8.01 1.45
N ALA A 95 4.65 6.83 1.25
CA ALA A 95 3.20 6.77 1.12
C ALA A 95 2.50 7.34 2.36
N TYR A 96 2.98 7.01 3.57
CA TYR A 96 2.43 7.59 4.80
C TYR A 96 2.64 9.11 4.91
N GLN A 97 3.75 9.65 4.38
CA GLN A 97 3.93 11.10 4.27
C GLN A 97 2.84 11.75 3.40
N GLU A 98 2.44 11.14 2.29
CA GLU A 98 1.33 11.64 1.46
C GLU A 98 -0.01 11.62 2.21
N PHE A 99 -0.26 10.56 2.99
CA PHE A 99 -1.43 10.50 3.87
C PHE A 99 -1.45 11.66 4.88
N ILE A 100 -0.32 11.94 5.54
CA ILE A 100 -0.21 13.08 6.47
C ILE A 100 -0.48 14.40 5.74
N THR A 101 0.10 14.58 4.55
CA THR A 101 -0.08 15.79 3.72
C THR A 101 -1.55 15.99 3.36
N VAL A 102 -2.23 14.94 2.88
CA VAL A 102 -3.66 14.99 2.54
C VAL A 102 -4.50 15.27 3.78
N ARG A 103 -4.22 14.63 4.91
CA ARG A 103 -4.93 14.87 6.17
C ARG A 103 -4.83 16.31 6.65
N ALA A 104 -3.69 16.96 6.44
CA ALA A 104 -3.48 18.36 6.78
C ALA A 104 -4.07 19.35 5.76
N SER A 105 -4.47 18.88 4.57
CA SER A 105 -4.94 19.74 3.49
C SER A 105 -6.29 20.41 3.80
N ALA A 106 -6.47 21.65 3.33
CA ALA A 106 -7.75 22.35 3.45
C ALA A 106 -8.90 21.58 2.79
N ARG A 107 -8.60 20.88 1.69
CA ARG A 107 -9.52 19.99 0.97
C ARG A 107 -10.09 18.91 1.89
N TRP A 108 -9.22 18.16 2.55
CA TRP A 108 -9.63 17.14 3.51
C TRP A 108 -10.36 17.72 4.72
N GLN A 109 -9.88 18.85 5.26
CA GLN A 109 -10.50 19.48 6.43
C GLN A 109 -11.95 19.91 6.16
N LEU A 110 -12.28 20.31 4.92
CA LEU A 110 -13.66 20.59 4.53
C LEU A 110 -14.54 19.33 4.53
N LEU A 111 -14.06 18.24 3.94
CA LEU A 111 -14.76 16.94 3.93
C LEU A 111 -14.97 16.41 5.35
N SER A 112 -13.93 16.46 6.18
CA SER A 112 -13.98 15.99 7.56
C SER A 112 -14.98 16.77 8.42
N LYS A 113 -15.10 18.09 8.23
CA LYS A 113 -16.14 18.91 8.89
C LYS A 113 -17.56 18.49 8.53
N ASN A 114 -17.76 17.87 7.37
CA ASN A 114 -19.04 17.28 6.94
C ASN A 114 -19.19 15.82 7.37
N GLY A 115 -18.33 15.31 8.26
CA GLY A 115 -18.42 13.98 8.84
C GLY A 115 -17.70 12.87 8.07
N ALA A 116 -16.93 13.19 7.02
CA ALA A 116 -16.21 12.17 6.26
C ALA A 116 -15.12 11.45 7.09
N HIS A 117 -14.93 10.16 6.82
CA HIS A 117 -13.84 9.35 7.39
C HIS A 117 -12.66 9.28 6.44
N ILE A 118 -11.43 9.48 6.94
CA ILE A 118 -10.24 9.47 6.08
C ILE A 118 -9.96 8.06 5.53
N GLN A 119 -9.54 7.97 4.27
CA GLN A 119 -9.01 6.72 3.71
C GLN A 119 -7.68 6.40 4.37
N ARG A 120 -7.64 5.30 5.12
CA ARG A 120 -6.44 4.89 5.87
C ARG A 120 -5.47 4.13 4.94
N PRO A 121 -4.15 4.36 5.05
CA PRO A 121 -3.16 3.45 4.47
C PRO A 121 -3.33 2.06 5.07
N LEU A 122 -3.30 1.04 4.22
CA LEU A 122 -3.32 -0.35 4.63
C LEU A 122 -2.08 -1.07 4.08
N TRP A 123 -1.24 -1.59 4.95
CA TRP A 123 -0.04 -2.34 4.58
C TRP A 123 -0.42 -3.78 4.22
N ALA A 124 -0.30 -4.12 2.95
CA ALA A 124 -0.64 -5.42 2.40
C ALA A 124 0.60 -6.22 1.98
N SER A 125 0.47 -7.55 1.88
CA SER A 125 1.60 -8.43 1.60
C SER A 125 2.75 -8.22 2.59
N THR A 126 2.44 -8.23 3.90
CA THR A 126 3.39 -7.96 4.98
C THR A 126 4.08 -9.22 5.50
N GLY A 127 3.86 -10.37 4.85
CA GLY A 127 4.64 -11.58 5.12
C GLY A 127 6.02 -11.52 4.48
N VAL A 128 7.06 -11.65 5.30
CA VAL A 128 8.46 -11.65 4.89
C VAL A 128 8.75 -12.84 3.97
N LYS A 129 9.51 -12.59 2.89
CA LYS A 129 9.81 -13.58 1.84
C LYS A 129 11.22 -14.15 1.93
N ASP A 130 12.18 -13.33 2.35
CA ASP A 130 13.56 -13.76 2.58
C ASP A 130 13.74 -14.13 4.05
N LYS A 131 14.15 -15.37 4.32
CA LYS A 131 14.35 -15.90 5.68
C LYS A 131 15.53 -15.26 6.41
N ALA A 132 16.38 -14.51 5.72
CA ALA A 132 17.45 -13.74 6.34
C ALA A 132 16.92 -12.54 7.12
N TYR A 133 15.69 -12.12 6.87
CA TYR A 133 15.04 -11.01 7.56
C TYR A 133 14.19 -11.49 8.73
N ASP A 134 14.11 -10.65 9.78
CA ASP A 134 13.14 -10.79 10.86
C ASP A 134 11.72 -10.86 10.30
N ASP A 135 10.97 -11.90 10.65
CA ASP A 135 9.66 -12.23 10.08
C ASP A 135 8.52 -11.32 10.56
N THR A 136 8.77 -10.48 11.56
CA THR A 136 7.85 -9.45 12.07
C THR A 136 8.11 -8.06 11.47
N ARG A 137 9.23 -7.86 10.76
CA ARG A 137 9.74 -6.52 10.40
C ARG A 137 8.73 -5.61 9.70
N TYR A 138 7.94 -6.13 8.76
CA TYR A 138 7.00 -5.29 8.01
C TYR A 138 5.79 -4.88 8.85
N VAL A 139 5.55 -5.56 9.97
CA VAL A 139 4.57 -5.11 10.95
C VAL A 139 5.20 -4.06 11.85
N ILE A 140 6.31 -4.40 12.49
CA ILE A 140 6.96 -3.54 13.49
C ILE A 140 7.45 -2.20 12.91
N GLU A 141 8.04 -2.22 11.72
CA GLU A 141 8.61 -1.02 11.09
C GLU A 141 7.57 -0.10 10.45
N LEU A 142 6.31 -0.56 10.33
CA LEU A 142 5.20 0.16 9.71
C LEU A 142 4.05 0.46 10.68
N ILE A 143 4.31 0.37 11.99
CA ILE A 143 3.37 0.85 13.01
C ILE A 143 3.29 2.37 12.92
N GLY A 144 2.09 2.92 12.81
CA GLY A 144 1.86 4.35 12.97
C GLY A 144 0.36 4.70 13.04
N PRO A 145 0.03 5.93 13.47
CA PRO A 145 -1.34 6.38 13.64
C PRO A 145 -2.20 6.20 12.38
N ASP A 146 -3.48 5.82 12.57
CA ASP A 146 -4.48 5.75 11.50
C ASP A 146 -4.09 4.85 10.30
N THR A 147 -3.34 3.78 10.57
CA THR A 147 -2.99 2.76 9.57
C THR A 147 -3.64 1.42 9.88
N VAL A 148 -3.68 0.55 8.87
CA VAL A 148 -4.09 -0.85 8.99
C VAL A 148 -2.96 -1.73 8.47
N ASN A 149 -2.78 -2.93 9.03
CA ASN A 149 -1.90 -3.95 8.48
C ASN A 149 -2.71 -5.23 8.25
N THR A 150 -2.75 -5.75 7.02
CA THR A 150 -3.41 -7.02 6.72
C THR A 150 -2.36 -8.13 6.68
N MET A 151 -2.26 -8.86 7.78
CA MET A 151 -1.23 -9.86 8.00
C MET A 151 -1.69 -11.22 7.50
N PRO A 152 -0.84 -11.97 6.77
CA PRO A 152 -1.02 -13.41 6.67
C PRO A 152 -0.97 -14.05 8.06
N GLN A 153 -1.65 -15.19 8.25
CA GLN A 153 -1.74 -15.87 9.54
C GLN A 153 -0.37 -16.10 10.19
N GLY A 154 0.62 -16.60 9.44
CA GLY A 154 1.97 -16.84 9.98
C GLY A 154 2.68 -15.57 10.46
N THR A 155 2.45 -14.42 9.83
CA THR A 155 2.99 -13.13 10.29
C THR A 155 2.31 -12.65 11.56
N LEU A 156 0.99 -12.83 11.65
CA LEU A 156 0.24 -12.52 12.88
C LEU A 156 0.74 -13.37 14.06
N ASP A 157 0.96 -14.67 13.83
CA ASP A 157 1.46 -15.59 14.85
C ASP A 157 2.88 -15.24 15.30
N ALA A 158 3.78 -14.88 14.37
CA ALA A 158 5.14 -14.42 14.69
C ALA A 158 5.13 -13.12 15.52
N VAL A 159 4.32 -12.13 15.12
CA VAL A 159 4.17 -10.88 15.88
C VAL A 159 3.60 -11.13 17.27
N LYS A 160 2.65 -12.06 17.42
CA LYS A 160 2.09 -12.45 18.71
C LYS A 160 3.12 -13.13 19.61
N ASP A 161 3.99 -13.96 19.04
CA ASP A 161 5.02 -14.71 19.77
C ASP A 161 6.18 -13.82 20.23
N HIS A 162 6.74 -13.02 19.32
CA HIS A 162 7.99 -12.29 19.59
C HIS A 162 8.06 -10.87 18.97
N GLY A 163 6.94 -10.31 18.50
CA GLY A 163 6.89 -8.94 17.98
C GLY A 163 7.09 -7.89 19.09
N VAL A 164 8.07 -7.01 18.91
CA VAL A 164 8.35 -5.92 19.86
C VAL A 164 8.05 -4.56 19.22
N SER A 165 6.92 -3.95 19.60
CA SER A 165 6.57 -2.59 19.17
C SER A 165 7.44 -1.55 19.87
N ARG A 166 7.88 -0.54 19.10
CA ARG A 166 8.61 0.64 19.61
C ARG A 166 7.78 1.92 19.50
N GLY A 167 6.47 1.79 19.31
CA GLY A 167 5.57 2.90 19.02
C GLY A 167 5.54 3.26 17.54
N ASP A 168 5.28 4.53 17.24
CA ASP A 168 5.23 5.06 15.86
C ASP A 168 6.60 4.91 15.17
N ALA A 169 6.65 4.01 14.19
CA ALA A 169 7.81 3.73 13.36
C ALA A 169 7.73 4.39 11.98
N LEU A 170 6.62 5.05 11.65
CA LEU A 170 6.42 5.73 10.37
C LEU A 170 6.90 7.18 10.44
N THR A 171 6.25 8.02 11.26
CA THR A 171 6.46 9.47 11.29
C THR A 171 7.93 9.88 11.52
N PRO A 172 8.63 9.38 12.55
CA PRO A 172 10.01 9.83 12.82
C PRO A 172 11.02 9.37 11.76
N ASN A 173 10.66 8.41 10.91
CA ASN A 173 11.58 7.77 9.97
C ASN A 173 11.39 8.21 8.50
N ILE A 174 10.51 9.18 8.23
CA ILE A 174 10.26 9.67 6.86
C ILE A 174 11.55 10.21 6.23
N LYS A 175 12.35 10.97 6.98
CA LYS A 175 13.63 11.50 6.47
C LYS A 175 14.62 10.38 6.08
N ASN A 176 14.65 9.30 6.85
CA ASN A 176 15.49 8.14 6.54
C ASN A 176 15.01 7.44 5.27
N ALA A 177 13.69 7.32 5.08
CA ALA A 177 13.12 6.76 3.86
C ALA A 177 13.51 7.54 2.60
N VAL A 178 13.52 8.88 2.66
CA VAL A 178 14.01 9.71 1.54
C VAL A 178 15.47 9.39 1.21
N ALA A 179 16.32 9.26 2.23
CA ALA A 179 17.74 8.94 2.04
C ALA A 179 17.95 7.53 1.46
N ASP A 180 17.20 6.53 1.94
CA ASP A 180 17.29 5.16 1.44
C ASP A 180 16.84 5.05 -0.02
N LEU A 181 15.73 5.71 -0.42
CA LEU A 181 15.29 5.73 -1.81
C LEU A 181 16.26 6.50 -2.71
N ALA A 182 16.87 7.58 -2.22
CA ALA A 182 17.90 8.30 -2.95
C ALA A 182 19.16 7.43 -3.16
N ALA A 183 19.56 6.65 -2.16
CA ALA A 183 20.68 5.71 -2.26
C ALA A 183 20.39 4.57 -3.25
N LEU A 184 19.17 4.02 -3.25
CA LEU A 184 18.71 3.05 -4.24
C LEU A 184 18.79 3.63 -5.66
N LYS A 185 18.31 4.86 -5.86
CA LYS A 185 18.42 5.56 -7.15
C LYS A 185 19.88 5.76 -7.58
N ALA A 186 20.78 6.07 -6.64
CA ALA A 186 22.19 6.30 -6.94
C ALA A 186 22.92 5.05 -7.45
N VAL A 187 22.47 3.85 -7.08
CA VAL A 187 22.98 2.57 -7.61
C VAL A 187 22.18 2.04 -8.80
N GLY A 188 21.29 2.87 -9.37
CA GLY A 188 20.55 2.56 -10.59
C GLY A 188 19.18 1.88 -10.38
N ILE A 189 18.66 1.78 -9.16
CA ILE A 189 17.32 1.23 -8.91
C ILE A 189 16.25 2.32 -9.16
N SER A 190 15.36 2.07 -10.12
CA SER A 190 14.19 2.91 -10.38
C SER A 190 12.95 2.35 -9.68
N MET A 191 12.49 3.01 -8.61
CA MET A 191 11.26 2.62 -7.91
C MET A 191 10.01 2.73 -8.80
N VAL A 192 10.03 3.63 -9.79
CA VAL A 192 8.95 3.77 -10.78
C VAL A 192 8.86 2.54 -11.67
N GLU A 193 9.99 2.07 -12.21
CA GLU A 193 10.02 0.87 -13.05
C GLU A 193 9.64 -0.38 -12.26
N VAL A 194 10.13 -0.49 -11.02
CA VAL A 194 9.73 -1.54 -10.08
C VAL A 194 8.21 -1.53 -9.86
N ALA A 195 7.62 -0.37 -9.60
CA ALA A 195 6.18 -0.27 -9.37
C ALA A 195 5.36 -0.61 -10.63
N ILE A 196 5.76 -0.17 -11.82
CA ILE A 196 5.10 -0.51 -13.09
C ILE A 196 5.13 -2.02 -13.32
N LYS A 197 6.29 -2.65 -13.14
CA LYS A 197 6.45 -4.10 -13.27
C LYS A 197 5.56 -4.84 -12.27
N LEU A 198 5.60 -4.44 -11.00
CA LEU A 198 4.81 -5.05 -9.93
C LEU A 198 3.30 -4.84 -10.09
N GLU A 199 2.86 -3.69 -10.61
CA GLU A 199 1.43 -3.45 -10.93
C GLU A 199 0.97 -4.43 -12.02
N ARG A 200 1.74 -4.55 -13.12
CA ARG A 200 1.42 -5.49 -14.21
C ARG A 200 1.40 -6.94 -13.73
N GLU A 201 2.46 -7.41 -13.08
CA GLU A 201 2.51 -8.77 -12.54
C GLU A 201 1.47 -9.00 -11.44
N GLY A 202 1.14 -7.95 -10.69
CA GLY A 202 0.10 -7.95 -9.68
C GLY A 202 -1.23 -8.33 -10.29
N ILE A 203 -1.62 -7.70 -11.40
CA ILE A 203 -2.86 -8.01 -12.13
C ILE A 203 -2.86 -9.46 -12.61
N ASP A 204 -1.78 -9.92 -13.25
CA ASP A 204 -1.69 -11.29 -13.77
C ASP A 204 -1.84 -12.34 -12.65
N LYS A 205 -1.21 -12.08 -11.49
CA LYS A 205 -1.30 -12.93 -10.29
C LYS A 205 -2.69 -12.92 -9.64
N PHE A 206 -3.57 -11.98 -9.98
CA PHE A 206 -4.97 -11.98 -9.54
C PHE A 206 -5.90 -12.66 -10.55
N VAL A 207 -5.64 -12.49 -11.85
CA VAL A 207 -6.47 -13.09 -12.92
C VAL A 207 -6.37 -14.62 -12.92
N ALA A 208 -5.17 -15.18 -12.77
CA ALA A 208 -4.98 -16.63 -12.83
C ALA A 208 -5.75 -17.40 -11.73
N PRO A 209 -5.65 -17.05 -10.43
CA PRO A 209 -6.45 -17.70 -9.40
C PRO A 209 -7.96 -17.50 -9.57
N TRP A 210 -8.39 -16.39 -10.16
CA TRP A 210 -9.81 -16.14 -10.44
C TRP A 210 -10.35 -17.09 -11.52
N ILE A 211 -9.58 -17.33 -12.58
CA ILE A 211 -9.93 -18.31 -13.61
C ILE A 211 -9.98 -19.72 -13.01
N GLU A 212 -8.98 -20.08 -12.19
CA GLU A 212 -8.94 -21.38 -11.50
C GLU A 212 -10.16 -21.58 -10.58
N LEU A 213 -10.57 -20.53 -9.86
CA LEU A 213 -11.80 -20.55 -9.05
C LEU A 213 -13.03 -20.79 -9.92
N ILE A 214 -13.19 -20.06 -11.04
CA ILE A 214 -14.32 -20.22 -11.96
C ILE A 214 -14.37 -21.65 -12.50
N GLU A 215 -13.24 -22.22 -12.91
CA GLU A 215 -13.16 -23.60 -13.39
C GLU A 215 -13.55 -24.60 -12.31
N THR A 216 -13.11 -24.39 -11.07
CA THR A 216 -13.46 -25.24 -9.93
C THR A 216 -14.96 -25.20 -9.66
N VAL A 217 -15.57 -24.01 -9.66
CA VAL A 217 -17.03 -23.85 -9.48
C VAL A 217 -17.79 -24.52 -10.62
N LYS A 218 -17.35 -24.36 -11.88
CA LYS A 218 -17.99 -25.02 -13.03
C LYS A 218 -17.95 -26.54 -12.95
N LYS A 219 -16.84 -27.12 -12.47
CA LYS A 219 -16.71 -28.57 -12.25
C LYS A 219 -17.69 -29.07 -11.21
N VAL A 220 -17.89 -28.32 -10.12
CA VAL A 220 -18.85 -28.70 -9.07
C VAL A 220 -20.29 -28.52 -9.53
N ALA A 221 -20.62 -27.42 -10.23
CA ALA A 221 -21.98 -27.12 -10.66
C ALA A 221 -22.49 -27.97 -11.83
N SER A 222 -21.59 -28.61 -12.59
CA SER A 222 -21.93 -29.50 -13.71
C SER A 222 -22.13 -30.97 -13.30
N ASN A 223 -21.95 -31.28 -12.01
CA ASN A 223 -22.24 -32.59 -11.40
C ASN A 223 -23.56 -32.53 -10.63
#